data_AF-A0A9D9MWM1-F1
#
_entry.id   AF-A0A9D9MWM1-F1
#
_cell.length_a   1.000
_cell.length_b   1.000
_cell.length_c   1.000
_cell.angle_alpha   90.00
_cell.angle_beta   90.00
_cell.angle_gamma   90.00
#
_symmetry.space_group_name_H-M   'P 1'
#
loop_
_entity.id
_entity.type
_entity.pdbx_description
1 polymer ?
#
loop_
_entity_poly.entity_id
_entity_poly.type
_entity_poly.pdbx_seq_one_letter_code
_entity_poly.pdbx_strand_id
1 'polypeptide(L)'
;MHQLLRGSLYWGKVISLGVILGVGIQFAEAWTNPTASAPGGNIAGPLNTGVINQVKNASLGLVGNLAANMLQINGVATEGAACSSTGLVARDTGGVILSCQSGAWRKGMGGGGLGTSRMITAPTGTATTSVTCASDEVVTSCVLRNPTAVGGVYSSSISGKTCRSTTTEADFSDRLASGPLMATCVK
;
A
#
# COMPACT_ATOMS: atom_id res chain seq x y z
N MET A 1 -78.41 -37.51 -33.97
CA MET A 1 -78.11 -36.96 -32.62
C MET A 1 -76.86 -37.58 -31.98
N HIS A 2 -76.67 -38.90 -32.01
CA HIS A 2 -75.50 -39.58 -31.40
C HIS A 2 -74.12 -39.18 -31.95
N GLN A 3 -73.97 -38.90 -33.25
CA GLN A 3 -72.67 -38.50 -33.82
C GLN A 3 -72.25 -37.09 -33.40
N LEU A 4 -73.22 -36.16 -33.27
CA LEU A 4 -72.98 -34.80 -32.77
C LEU A 4 -72.54 -34.81 -31.29
N LEU A 5 -73.13 -35.70 -30.49
CA LEU A 5 -72.77 -35.89 -29.08
C LEU A 5 -71.34 -36.45 -28.90
N ARG A 6 -70.87 -37.30 -29.80
CA ARG A 6 -69.48 -37.82 -29.74
C ARG A 6 -68.46 -36.75 -30.13
N GLY A 7 -68.77 -35.94 -31.15
CA GLY A 7 -67.93 -34.82 -31.57
C GLY A 7 -67.81 -33.75 -30.49
N SER A 8 -68.92 -33.37 -29.85
CA SER A 8 -68.90 -32.36 -28.78
C SER A 8 -68.13 -32.81 -27.54
N LEU A 9 -68.27 -34.09 -27.15
CA LEU A 9 -67.50 -34.65 -26.02
C LEU A 9 -66.00 -34.74 -26.31
N TYR A 10 -65.61 -35.02 -27.55
CA TYR A 10 -64.19 -35.05 -27.95
C TYR A 10 -63.55 -33.66 -27.85
N TRP A 11 -64.17 -32.65 -28.45
CA TRP A 11 -63.66 -31.28 -28.40
C TRP A 11 -63.69 -30.69 -26.99
N GLY A 12 -64.70 -31.04 -26.18
CA GLY A 12 -64.73 -30.69 -24.76
C GLY A 12 -63.52 -31.20 -23.98
N LYS A 13 -63.05 -32.43 -24.25
CA LYS A 13 -61.83 -32.99 -23.64
C LYS A 13 -60.57 -32.24 -24.07
N VAL A 14 -60.46 -31.90 -25.36
CA VAL A 14 -59.31 -31.15 -25.90
C VAL A 14 -59.21 -29.77 -25.26
N ILE A 15 -60.35 -29.06 -25.17
CA ILE A 15 -60.41 -27.74 -24.54
C ILE A 15 -60.08 -27.83 -23.05
N SER A 16 -60.61 -28.84 -22.35
CA SER A 16 -60.33 -29.04 -20.92
C SER A 16 -58.83 -29.26 -20.65
N LEU A 17 -58.14 -30.08 -21.45
CA LEU A 17 -56.69 -30.29 -21.31
C LEU A 17 -55.89 -29.01 -21.57
N GLY A 18 -56.28 -28.22 -22.58
CA GLY A 18 -55.64 -26.93 -22.88
C GLY A 18 -55.81 -25.91 -21.76
N VAL A 19 -56.99 -25.83 -21.16
CA VAL A 19 -57.27 -24.95 -20.01
C VAL A 19 -56.46 -25.39 -18.79
N ILE A 20 -56.44 -26.70 -18.47
CA ILE A 20 -55.66 -27.22 -17.33
C ILE A 20 -54.17 -26.92 -17.51
N LEU A 21 -53.61 -27.13 -18.70
CA LEU A 21 -52.20 -26.86 -18.96
C LEU A 21 -51.87 -25.36 -18.92
N GLY A 22 -52.71 -24.53 -19.55
CA GLY A 22 -52.52 -23.08 -19.58
C GLY A 22 -52.63 -22.43 -18.20
N VAL A 23 -53.59 -22.89 -17.38
CA VAL A 23 -53.73 -22.46 -15.98
C VAL A 23 -52.61 -23.04 -15.11
N GLY A 24 -52.21 -24.29 -15.32
CA GLY A 24 -51.13 -24.93 -14.57
C GLY A 24 -49.77 -24.26 -14.76
N ILE A 25 -49.45 -23.80 -15.98
CA ILE A 25 -48.20 -23.07 -16.26
C ILE A 25 -48.16 -21.71 -15.55
N GLN A 26 -49.30 -21.08 -15.27
CA GLN A 26 -49.34 -19.83 -14.52
C GLN A 26 -48.91 -20.01 -13.06
N PHE A 27 -49.02 -21.24 -12.52
CA PHE A 27 -48.55 -21.61 -11.18
C PHE A 27 -47.21 -22.37 -11.20
N ALA A 28 -46.60 -22.54 -12.38
CA ALA A 28 -45.23 -22.99 -12.49
C ALA A 28 -44.32 -21.82 -12.10
N GLU A 29 -44.17 -21.63 -10.79
CA GLU A 29 -43.10 -20.81 -10.23
C GLU A 29 -41.78 -21.42 -10.76
N ALA A 30 -41.17 -20.77 -11.76
CA ALA A 30 -39.75 -21.00 -12.04
C ALA A 30 -39.02 -20.78 -10.71
N TRP A 31 -38.06 -21.64 -10.36
CA TRP A 31 -37.23 -21.45 -9.17
C TRP A 31 -36.78 -19.99 -9.12
N THR A 32 -37.42 -19.19 -8.26
CA THR A 32 -37.02 -17.83 -8.01
C THR A 32 -35.91 -17.91 -6.98
N ASN A 33 -34.81 -17.21 -7.22
CA ASN A 33 -33.74 -17.15 -6.23
C ASN A 33 -34.32 -16.74 -4.86
N PRO A 34 -33.80 -17.26 -3.74
CA PRO A 34 -34.29 -16.94 -2.41
C PRO A 34 -34.44 -15.42 -2.25
N THR A 35 -35.64 -14.95 -1.94
CA THR A 35 -35.95 -13.53 -1.70
C THR A 35 -35.42 -13.03 -0.35
N ALA A 36 -35.02 -13.94 0.53
CA ALA A 36 -34.31 -13.59 1.74
C ALA A 36 -32.85 -13.25 1.43
N SER A 37 -32.43 -12.05 1.82
CA SER A 37 -31.02 -11.66 1.90
C SER A 37 -30.25 -12.75 2.64
N ALA A 38 -29.10 -13.18 2.10
CA ALA A 38 -28.30 -14.20 2.76
C ALA A 38 -27.97 -13.74 4.20
N PRO A 39 -28.18 -14.61 5.21
CA PRO A 39 -27.78 -14.30 6.58
C PRO A 39 -26.29 -13.91 6.61
N GLY A 40 -25.97 -12.77 7.22
CA GLY A 40 -24.59 -12.25 7.31
C GLY A 40 -24.22 -11.10 6.37
N GLY A 41 -25.18 -10.47 5.69
CA GLY A 41 -24.91 -9.26 4.90
C GLY A 41 -24.24 -9.52 3.54
N ASN A 42 -24.26 -10.76 3.07
CA ASN A 42 -23.83 -11.10 1.72
C ASN A 42 -24.96 -10.79 0.72
N ILE A 43 -24.63 -10.09 -0.36
CA ILE A 43 -25.55 -9.86 -1.48
C ILE A 43 -25.61 -11.16 -2.30
N ALA A 44 -26.81 -11.69 -2.55
CA ALA A 44 -26.97 -12.89 -3.39
C ALA A 44 -26.83 -12.53 -4.88
N GLY A 45 -25.76 -13.00 -5.52
CA GLY A 45 -25.45 -12.84 -6.94
C GLY A 45 -23.94 -12.95 -7.17
N PRO A 46 -23.44 -13.49 -8.30
CA PRO A 46 -22.05 -13.92 -8.39
C PRO A 46 -21.06 -12.77 -8.24
N LEU A 47 -20.29 -12.76 -7.15
CA LEU A 47 -18.85 -12.61 -7.29
C LEU A 47 -18.46 -13.65 -8.35
N ASN A 48 -18.21 -13.20 -9.58
CA ASN A 48 -18.06 -14.13 -10.69
C ASN A 48 -16.90 -15.10 -10.35
N THR A 49 -17.18 -16.39 -10.35
CA THR A 49 -16.18 -17.46 -10.16
C THR A 49 -15.54 -17.87 -11.50
N GLY A 50 -15.91 -17.19 -12.58
CA GLY A 50 -15.33 -17.38 -13.90
C GLY A 50 -13.98 -16.68 -14.03
N VAL A 51 -13.38 -16.82 -15.21
CA VAL A 51 -12.03 -16.32 -15.51
C VAL A 51 -11.98 -14.85 -15.92
N ILE A 52 -13.10 -14.12 -15.81
CA ILE A 52 -13.18 -12.71 -16.22
C ILE A 52 -12.90 -11.80 -15.02
N ASN A 53 -12.12 -10.75 -15.24
CA ASN A 53 -11.88 -9.74 -14.21
C ASN A 53 -13.19 -9.07 -13.77
N GLN A 54 -13.42 -9.01 -12.46
CA GLN A 54 -14.43 -8.11 -11.92
C GLN A 54 -13.91 -6.68 -11.99
N VAL A 55 -14.59 -5.83 -12.77
CA VAL A 55 -14.24 -4.41 -12.91
C VAL A 55 -15.34 -3.56 -12.27
N LYS A 56 -14.94 -2.61 -11.42
CA LYS A 56 -15.82 -1.57 -10.87
C LYS A 56 -15.39 -0.22 -11.44
N ASN A 57 -16.30 0.48 -12.13
CA ASN A 57 -16.05 1.81 -12.69
C ASN A 57 -15.90 2.92 -11.63
N ALA A 58 -16.02 2.59 -10.35
CA ALA A 58 -15.93 3.47 -9.19
C ALA A 58 -15.16 2.78 -8.05
N SER A 59 -15.07 3.42 -6.88
CA SER A 59 -14.37 2.86 -5.72
C SER A 59 -15.05 1.58 -5.17
N LEU A 60 -14.23 0.64 -4.71
CA LEU A 60 -14.64 -0.49 -3.89
C LEU A 60 -14.45 -0.13 -2.41
N GLY A 61 -15.56 0.02 -1.67
CA GLY A 61 -15.51 0.22 -0.22
C GLY A 61 -15.58 -1.13 0.51
N LEU A 62 -14.64 -1.37 1.42
CA LEU A 62 -14.70 -2.50 2.36
C LEU A 62 -14.76 -1.95 3.78
N VAL A 63 -15.66 -2.50 4.61
CA VAL A 63 -15.68 -2.21 6.06
C VAL A 63 -14.61 -3.02 6.79
N GLY A 64 -14.29 -4.21 6.27
CA GLY A 64 -13.24 -5.10 6.79
C GLY A 64 -11.98 -5.12 5.91
N ASN A 65 -11.30 -6.26 5.90
CA ASN A 65 -10.02 -6.44 5.20
C ASN A 65 -10.21 -6.89 3.75
N LEU A 66 -9.30 -6.47 2.86
CA LEU A 66 -9.08 -7.10 1.56
C LEU A 66 -8.00 -8.17 1.70
N ALA A 67 -8.36 -9.44 1.48
CA ALA A 67 -7.41 -10.54 1.43
C ALA A 67 -7.24 -11.01 -0.03
N ALA A 68 -6.02 -10.88 -0.55
CA ALA A 68 -5.66 -11.30 -1.91
C ALA A 68 -4.24 -11.85 -1.91
N ASN A 69 -3.93 -12.76 -2.86
CA ASN A 69 -2.57 -13.27 -3.01
C ASN A 69 -1.60 -12.17 -3.46
N MET A 70 -2.01 -11.37 -4.45
CA MET A 70 -1.24 -10.24 -4.97
C MET A 70 -2.17 -9.06 -5.20
N LEU A 71 -1.68 -7.86 -4.89
CA LEU A 71 -2.36 -6.60 -5.17
C LEU A 71 -1.46 -5.71 -6.02
N GLN A 72 -1.94 -5.36 -7.21
CA GLN A 72 -1.30 -4.35 -8.06
C GLN A 72 -1.99 -3.00 -7.85
N ILE A 73 -1.21 -1.99 -7.51
CA ILE A 73 -1.69 -0.61 -7.38
C ILE A 73 -1.31 0.15 -8.65
N ASN A 74 -2.30 0.60 -9.41
CA ASN A 74 -2.07 1.32 -10.66
C ASN A 74 -1.80 2.81 -10.45
N GLY A 75 -2.18 3.37 -9.29
CA GLY A 75 -1.89 4.76 -8.94
C GLY A 75 -0.38 4.97 -8.84
N VAL A 76 0.15 5.89 -9.64
CA VAL A 76 1.54 6.31 -9.59
C VAL A 76 1.65 7.67 -8.90
N ALA A 77 2.58 7.77 -7.96
CA ALA A 77 2.83 8.98 -7.20
C ALA A 77 4.33 9.31 -7.16
N THR A 78 4.63 10.61 -7.00
CA THR A 78 6.00 11.11 -6.84
C THR A 78 6.28 11.38 -5.37
N GLU A 79 7.41 10.89 -4.85
CA GLU A 79 7.85 11.15 -3.49
C GLU A 79 7.92 12.66 -3.20
N GLY A 80 7.44 13.07 -2.02
CA GLY A 80 7.40 14.46 -1.58
C GLY A 80 6.25 15.29 -2.19
N ALA A 81 5.57 14.81 -3.24
CA ALA A 81 4.43 15.52 -3.81
C ALA A 81 3.21 15.49 -2.88
N ALA A 82 2.33 16.48 -3.05
CA ALA A 82 1.09 16.57 -2.28
C ALA A 82 0.11 15.43 -2.60
N CYS A 83 -0.66 15.00 -1.60
CA CYS A 83 -1.69 13.99 -1.74
C CYS A 83 -2.99 14.40 -1.04
N SER A 84 -4.11 13.90 -1.56
CA SER A 84 -5.45 14.33 -1.16
C SER A 84 -5.90 13.83 0.21
N SER A 85 -5.36 12.71 0.70
CA SER A 85 -5.72 12.15 1.99
C SER A 85 -4.64 11.23 2.57
N THR A 86 -4.35 11.40 3.86
CA THR A 86 -3.44 10.53 4.60
C THR A 86 -3.95 9.08 4.60
N GLY A 87 -3.05 8.13 4.41
CA GLY A 87 -3.36 6.69 4.37
C GLY A 87 -3.56 6.13 2.96
N LEU A 88 -3.59 6.96 1.92
CA LEU A 88 -3.53 6.48 0.53
C LEU A 88 -2.22 5.73 0.28
N VAL A 89 -2.30 4.66 -0.50
CA VAL A 89 -1.16 3.86 -0.94
C VAL A 89 -1.08 3.91 -2.46
N ALA A 90 0.12 4.15 -2.97
CA ALA A 90 0.44 4.22 -4.40
C ALA A 90 1.79 3.55 -4.64
N ARG A 91 2.26 3.56 -5.90
CA ARG A 91 3.64 3.20 -6.24
C ARG A 91 4.36 4.34 -6.94
N ASP A 92 5.67 4.34 -6.97
CA ASP A 92 6.43 5.15 -7.92
C ASP A 92 6.57 4.44 -9.29
N THR A 93 7.28 5.05 -10.24
CA THR A 93 7.55 4.44 -11.55
C THR A 93 8.44 3.21 -11.49
N GLY A 94 9.23 3.05 -10.42
CA GLY A 94 10.06 1.87 -10.14
C GLY A 94 9.31 0.74 -9.44
N GLY A 95 8.06 0.96 -9.02
CA GLY A 95 7.26 -0.02 -8.30
C GLY A 95 7.44 0.00 -6.78
N VAL A 96 8.15 1.00 -6.21
CA VAL A 96 8.28 1.16 -4.77
C VAL A 96 6.96 1.65 -4.19
N ILE A 97 6.52 1.04 -3.09
CA ILE A 97 5.28 1.43 -2.41
C ILE A 97 5.47 2.77 -1.67
N LEU A 98 4.57 3.70 -1.95
CA LEU A 98 4.46 4.99 -1.29
C LEU A 98 3.18 5.04 -0.44
N SER A 99 3.26 5.73 0.68
CA SER A 99 2.13 6.04 1.55
C SER A 99 1.99 7.55 1.70
N CYS A 100 0.78 8.06 1.51
CA CYS A 100 0.47 9.46 1.81
C CYS A 100 0.45 9.66 3.33
N GLN A 101 1.36 10.49 3.83
CA GLN A 101 1.51 10.79 5.25
C GLN A 101 1.54 12.31 5.45
N SER A 102 0.54 12.81 6.18
CA SER A 102 0.40 14.25 6.48
C SER A 102 0.38 15.11 5.21
N GLY A 103 -0.35 14.66 4.18
CA GLY A 103 -0.52 15.39 2.93
C GLY A 103 0.64 15.30 1.94
N ALA A 104 1.68 14.49 2.20
CA ALA A 104 2.76 14.23 1.25
C ALA A 104 3.02 12.73 1.04
N TRP A 105 3.40 12.33 -0.18
CA TRP A 105 3.83 10.97 -0.48
C TRP A 105 5.19 10.66 0.14
N ARG A 106 5.26 9.61 0.96
CA ARG A 106 6.48 9.15 1.61
C ARG A 106 6.72 7.67 1.32
N LYS A 107 7.99 7.26 1.24
CA LYS A 107 8.36 5.85 1.21
C LYS A 107 8.02 5.20 2.56
N GLY A 108 7.50 3.97 2.53
CA GLY A 108 7.38 3.17 3.75
C GLY A 108 8.77 2.97 4.37
N MET A 109 8.88 2.95 5.71
CA MET A 109 10.14 2.96 6.46
C MET A 109 11.12 1.79 6.18
N GLY A 110 10.81 0.88 5.24
CA GLY A 110 11.71 -0.17 4.73
C GLY A 110 12.20 0.05 3.28
N GLY A 111 11.76 1.13 2.62
CA GLY A 111 12.14 1.51 1.26
C GLY A 111 12.92 2.83 1.18
N GLY A 112 13.26 3.44 2.33
CA GLY A 112 14.37 4.38 2.37
C GLY A 112 15.61 3.59 1.98
N GLY A 113 16.23 3.95 0.84
CA GLY A 113 17.42 3.26 0.34
C GLY A 113 18.34 2.97 1.50
N LEU A 114 18.78 1.70 1.62
CA LEU A 114 19.65 1.21 2.69
C LEU A 114 20.72 2.26 2.96
N GLY A 115 20.46 3.11 3.94
CA GLY A 115 21.33 4.20 4.24
C GLY A 115 22.49 3.55 4.94
N THR A 116 23.61 3.34 4.27
CA THR A 116 24.78 2.78 4.92
C THR A 116 25.21 3.80 5.96
N SER A 117 24.93 3.50 7.23
CA SER A 117 25.36 4.32 8.35
C SER A 117 26.82 4.02 8.56
N ARG A 118 27.69 4.89 8.06
CA ARG A 118 29.14 4.71 8.13
C ARG A 118 29.67 5.43 9.37
N MET A 119 30.11 4.65 10.35
CA MET A 119 30.76 5.18 11.55
C MET A 119 32.27 5.20 11.32
N ILE A 120 32.90 6.33 11.63
CA ILE A 120 34.36 6.38 11.78
C ILE A 120 34.65 6.87 13.19
N THR A 121 35.37 6.04 13.95
CA THR A 121 35.95 6.47 15.22
C THR A 121 37.10 7.40 14.88
N ALA A 122 37.00 8.64 15.35
CA ALA A 122 38.06 9.63 15.19
C ALA A 122 39.35 9.15 15.89
N PRO A 123 40.53 9.27 15.24
CA PRO A 123 41.80 9.11 15.95
C PRO A 123 41.90 10.14 17.08
N THR A 124 42.14 9.68 18.30
CA THR A 124 42.51 10.54 19.43
C THR A 124 43.66 11.46 19.00
N GLY A 125 43.54 12.77 19.19
CA GLY A 125 44.58 13.72 18.75
C GLY A 125 44.29 14.52 17.48
N THR A 126 43.16 14.32 16.79
CA THR A 126 42.89 15.04 15.52
C THR A 126 41.83 16.12 15.66
N ALA A 127 42.20 17.37 15.30
CA ALA A 127 41.30 18.54 15.29
C ALA A 127 40.21 18.47 14.21
N THR A 128 40.31 17.51 13.30
CA THR A 128 39.37 17.28 12.21
C THR A 128 39.23 15.79 11.95
N THR A 129 37.99 15.31 11.83
CA THR A 129 37.70 13.99 11.26
C THR A 129 36.63 14.08 10.19
N SER A 130 36.68 13.18 9.21
CA SER A 130 35.73 13.18 8.10
C SER A 130 35.32 11.78 7.66
N VAL A 131 34.05 11.62 7.33
CA VAL A 131 33.47 10.44 6.69
C VAL A 131 32.95 10.83 5.32
N THR A 132 33.36 10.12 4.28
CA THR A 132 32.90 10.35 2.91
C THR A 132 32.07 9.15 2.44
N CYS A 133 30.87 9.41 1.92
CA CYS A 133 30.01 8.39 1.33
C CYS A 133 30.55 7.88 -0.03
N ALA A 134 30.03 6.77 -0.52
CA ALA A 134 30.42 6.23 -1.83
C ALA A 134 30.09 7.20 -2.98
N SER A 135 30.66 6.95 -4.16
CA SER A 135 30.49 7.82 -5.33
C SER A 135 29.04 7.90 -5.82
N ASP A 136 28.19 6.93 -5.49
CA ASP A 136 26.77 6.88 -5.81
C ASP A 136 25.88 7.23 -4.60
N GLU A 137 26.44 7.74 -3.51
CA GLU A 137 25.72 8.09 -2.30
C GLU A 137 25.79 9.60 -1.99
N VAL A 138 24.80 10.08 -1.23
CA VAL A 138 24.71 11.41 -0.64
C VAL A 138 24.61 11.33 0.88
N VAL A 139 25.26 12.27 1.58
CA VAL A 139 25.15 12.39 3.04
C VAL A 139 23.81 13.05 3.37
N THR A 140 22.94 12.35 4.08
CA THR A 140 21.64 12.90 4.53
C THR A 140 21.69 13.38 5.98
N SER A 141 22.63 12.86 6.78
CA SER A 141 22.86 13.34 8.14
C SER A 141 24.31 13.15 8.58
N CYS A 142 24.77 14.03 9.49
CA CYS A 142 26.11 14.07 10.03
C CYS A 142 26.00 14.36 11.53
N VAL A 143 26.37 13.41 12.38
CA VAL A 143 26.17 13.50 13.84
C VAL A 143 27.40 13.02 14.58
N LEU A 144 27.84 13.80 15.57
CA LEU A 144 28.82 13.37 16.57
C LEU A 144 28.09 12.71 17.73
N ARG A 145 28.37 11.44 18.01
CA ARG A 145 27.81 10.79 19.19
C ARG A 145 28.72 11.01 20.39
N ASN A 146 28.17 11.70 21.38
CA ASN A 146 28.66 11.82 22.75
C ASN A 146 30.19 11.99 22.87
N PRO A 147 30.75 13.16 22.52
CA PRO A 147 32.13 13.45 22.87
C PRO A 147 32.22 13.42 24.40
N THR A 148 32.96 12.47 24.95
CA THR A 148 33.23 12.35 26.39
C THR A 148 34.15 13.47 26.92
N ALA A 149 34.31 14.56 26.18
CA ALA A 149 35.30 15.59 26.43
C ALA A 149 34.68 16.86 27.03
N VAL A 150 35.26 17.23 28.16
CA VAL A 150 35.02 18.45 28.93
C VAL A 150 35.58 19.65 28.15
N GLY A 151 34.72 20.56 27.68
CA GLY A 151 35.11 21.93 27.28
C GLY A 151 35.00 22.29 25.81
N GLY A 152 35.19 21.37 24.86
CA GLY A 152 35.29 21.72 23.44
C GLY A 152 33.96 22.09 22.75
N VAL A 153 34.00 23.10 21.87
CA VAL A 153 32.94 23.34 20.87
C VAL A 153 33.16 22.42 19.67
N TYR A 154 32.22 21.50 19.45
CA TYR A 154 32.21 20.60 18.30
C TYR A 154 31.26 21.13 17.25
N SER A 155 31.76 21.27 16.02
CA SER A 155 30.92 21.50 14.84
C SER A 155 30.98 20.29 13.94
N SER A 156 29.85 19.94 13.34
CA SER A 156 29.75 18.95 12.28
C SER A 156 29.07 19.58 11.08
N SER A 157 29.63 19.38 9.89
CA SER A 157 29.15 19.98 8.66
C SER A 157 29.11 18.95 7.54
N ILE A 158 28.20 19.18 6.60
CA ILE A 158 28.07 18.38 5.38
C ILE A 158 28.61 19.23 4.23
N SER A 159 29.55 18.67 3.48
CA SER A 159 30.09 19.26 2.26
C SER A 159 30.04 18.21 1.15
N GLY A 160 29.04 18.32 0.29
CA GLY A 160 28.76 17.33 -0.75
C GLY A 160 28.54 15.94 -0.17
N LYS A 161 29.46 15.01 -0.47
CA LYS A 161 29.44 13.61 0.00
C LYS A 161 30.22 13.38 1.28
N THR A 162 30.73 14.44 1.91
CA THR A 162 31.59 14.34 3.09
C THR A 162 30.93 14.98 4.30
N CYS A 163 30.86 14.23 5.38
CA CYS A 163 30.55 14.70 6.72
C CYS A 163 31.88 14.98 7.44
N ARG A 164 32.06 16.20 7.95
CA ARG A 164 33.29 16.62 8.64
C ARG A 164 32.95 17.12 10.04
N SER A 165 33.78 16.78 11.02
CA SER A 165 33.78 17.41 12.33
C SER A 165 35.05 18.22 12.56
N THR A 166 34.90 19.37 13.20
CA THR A 166 35.98 20.26 13.63
C THR A 166 35.79 20.65 15.09
N THR A 167 36.90 20.61 15.83
CA THR A 167 37.00 21.11 17.21
C THR A 167 37.83 22.38 17.24
N THR A 168 37.32 23.46 17.85
CA THR A 168 37.94 24.78 17.78
C THR A 168 38.68 25.23 19.05
N GLU A 169 39.08 24.32 19.94
CA GLU A 169 39.86 24.69 21.13
C GLU A 169 41.34 24.30 21.03
N ALA A 170 42.21 25.24 21.41
CA ALA A 170 43.62 25.33 21.05
C ALA A 170 44.60 24.75 22.09
N ASP A 171 44.16 23.89 23.02
CA ASP A 171 45.04 23.35 24.06
C ASP A 171 45.20 21.83 23.94
N PHE A 172 46.30 21.41 23.28
CA PHE A 172 46.32 20.22 22.45
C PHE A 172 47.02 18.98 23.05
N SER A 173 47.32 18.93 24.35
CA SER A 173 48.20 17.83 24.83
C SER A 173 47.59 16.73 25.69
N ASP A 174 46.53 16.93 26.49
CA ASP A 174 46.22 15.91 27.53
C ASP A 174 44.76 15.52 27.78
N ARG A 175 43.78 15.98 26.98
CA ARG A 175 42.33 15.74 27.29
C ARG A 175 41.43 15.36 26.11
N LEU A 176 41.94 14.63 25.12
CA LEU A 176 41.17 14.31 23.91
C LEU A 176 40.39 12.99 24.06
N ALA A 177 39.16 13.08 24.55
CA ALA A 177 38.17 12.02 24.42
C ALA A 177 37.34 12.27 23.14
N SER A 178 37.73 11.65 22.03
CA SER A 178 37.05 11.79 20.74
C SER A 178 35.89 10.77 20.61
N GLY A 179 34.66 11.26 20.46
CA GLY A 179 33.49 10.44 20.14
C GLY A 179 33.45 10.04 18.66
N PRO A 180 32.72 8.96 18.28
CA PRO A 180 32.61 8.54 16.89
C PRO A 180 31.78 9.53 16.05
N LEU A 181 32.29 9.89 14.87
CA LEU A 181 31.57 10.65 13.84
C LEU A 181 30.74 9.69 13.01
N MET A 182 29.45 10.01 12.82
CA MET A 182 28.53 9.16 12.07
C MET A 182 27.91 9.93 10.92
N ALA A 183 28.04 9.36 9.73
CA ALA A 183 27.38 9.84 8.53
C ALA A 183 26.32 8.82 8.08
N THR A 184 25.15 9.31 7.72
CA THR A 184 24.14 8.48 7.03
C THR A 184 24.27 8.74 5.54
N CYS A 185 24.68 7.71 4.82
CA CYS A 185 24.87 7.76 3.37
C CYS A 185 23.70 7.07 2.69
N VAL A 186 23.04 7.71 1.72
CA VAL A 186 21.90 7.14 0.99
C VAL A 186 22.21 7.20 -0.50
N LYS A 187 21.91 6.12 -1.25
CA LYS A 187 21.98 6.11 -2.72
C LYS A 187 20.85 6.94 -3.35
#